data_AF-A0A0B6YHK2-F1
#
_entry.id   AF-A0A0B6YHK2-F1
#
_cell.length_a   1.000
_cell.length_b   1.000
_cell.length_c   1.000
_cell.angle_alpha   90.00
_cell.angle_beta   90.00
_cell.angle_gamma   90.00
#
_symmetry.space_group_name_H-M   'P 1'
#
loop_
_entity.id
_entity.type
_entity.pdbx_description
1 polymer ?
#
loop_
_entity_poly.entity_id
_entity_poly.type
_entity_poly.pdbx_seq_one_letter_code
_entity_poly.pdbx_strand_id
1 'polypeptide(L)'
;MFDQAKEFLGAGDALDKKLLITKQADWAKSSNEPRAAAEMYISAGEHSKAIDIIGDHGWHDMMIDLARKIDKADRESLSRAAHYLTKMEQYDYAAEVYSKMGDQKALIAMRVEAKHWDDAFTLVEKHPEYKTDVYVPYAQWLAEKDRFEEAQQAFHKAGLQAEAMNVLEQLTHNAVAESRFDDAGYYFWKLSIQCLDIA
;
A
#
# COMPACT_ATOMS: atom_id res chain seq x y z
N MET A 1 20.56 36.52 -12.33
CA MET A 1 21.34 35.59 -13.20
C MET A 1 20.42 34.65 -13.96
N PHE A 2 19.44 33.98 -13.34
CA PHE A 2 18.48 33.12 -14.08
C PHE A 2 17.43 33.89 -14.90
N ASP A 3 17.06 35.10 -14.48
CA ASP A 3 16.10 35.93 -15.25
C ASP A 3 16.66 36.35 -16.62
N GLN A 4 17.97 36.59 -16.71
CA GLN A 4 18.66 36.89 -17.97
C GLN A 4 18.77 35.65 -18.89
N ALA A 5 18.87 34.44 -18.33
CA ALA A 5 18.88 33.21 -19.11
C ALA A 5 17.48 32.85 -19.64
N LYS A 6 16.41 33.25 -18.94
CA LYS A 6 15.02 33.14 -19.42
C LYS A 6 14.75 34.02 -20.64
N GLU A 7 15.30 35.24 -20.68
CA GLU A 7 15.17 36.16 -21.84
C GLU A 7 15.85 35.60 -23.10
N PHE A 8 17.00 34.93 -22.97
CA PHE A 8 17.71 34.33 -24.11
C PHE A 8 17.04 33.10 -24.72
N LEU A 9 16.19 32.40 -23.97
CA LEU A 9 15.48 31.19 -24.42
C LEU A 9 14.14 31.48 -25.10
N GLY A 10 13.81 32.74 -25.38
CA GLY A 10 12.61 33.13 -26.15
C GLY A 10 12.50 32.44 -27.53
N ALA A 11 13.63 31.95 -28.08
CA ALA A 11 13.69 31.31 -29.39
C ALA A 11 14.41 29.94 -29.42
N GLY A 12 14.82 29.38 -28.27
CA GLY A 12 15.66 28.16 -28.18
C GLY A 12 14.95 26.93 -27.61
N ASP A 13 15.46 25.76 -27.99
CA ASP A 13 14.88 24.42 -27.93
C ASP A 13 14.16 24.03 -26.62
N ALA A 14 13.09 23.24 -26.71
CA ALA A 14 12.32 22.77 -25.54
C ALA A 14 13.21 22.00 -24.54
N LEU A 15 14.26 21.36 -25.04
CA LEU A 15 15.29 20.67 -24.27
C LEU A 15 16.10 21.63 -23.39
N ASP A 16 16.49 22.79 -23.93
CA ASP A 16 17.30 23.78 -23.21
C ASP A 16 16.50 24.47 -22.10
N LYS A 17 15.20 24.69 -22.33
CA LYS A 17 14.27 25.17 -21.29
C LYS A 17 14.15 24.17 -20.15
N LYS A 18 14.01 22.88 -20.45
CA LYS A 18 13.96 21.80 -19.43
C LYS A 18 15.25 21.72 -18.62
N LEU A 19 16.41 21.78 -19.28
CA LEU A 19 17.73 21.78 -18.63
C LEU A 19 17.91 22.98 -17.69
N LEU A 20 17.48 24.18 -18.11
CA LEU A 20 17.57 25.38 -17.29
C LEU A 20 16.71 25.27 -16.03
N ILE A 21 15.45 24.80 -16.17
CA ILE A 21 14.54 24.61 -15.04
C ILE A 21 15.09 23.55 -14.07
N THR A 22 15.68 22.47 -14.59
CA THR A 22 16.29 21.42 -13.75
C THR A 22 17.45 21.97 -12.92
N LYS A 23 18.37 22.73 -13.54
CA LYS A 23 19.48 23.37 -12.82
C LYS A 23 19.01 24.41 -11.80
N GLN A 24 17.91 25.11 -12.09
CA GLN A 24 17.31 26.05 -11.16
C GLN A 24 16.69 25.32 -9.95
N ALA A 25 16.08 24.14 -10.18
CA ALA A 25 15.55 23.29 -9.14
C ALA A 25 16.66 22.70 -8.24
N ASP A 26 17.78 22.30 -8.82
CA ASP A 26 18.98 21.87 -8.07
C ASP A 26 19.50 23.01 -7.17
N TRP A 27 19.53 24.25 -7.69
CA TRP A 27 19.91 25.42 -6.92
C TRP A 27 18.92 25.70 -5.78
N ALA A 28 17.61 25.73 -6.04
CA ALA A 28 16.58 25.95 -5.02
C ALA A 28 16.61 24.88 -3.91
N LYS A 29 16.91 23.62 -4.26
CA LYS A 29 17.15 22.53 -3.29
C LYS A 29 18.34 22.85 -2.39
N SER A 30 19.44 23.35 -2.95
CA SER A 30 20.64 23.76 -2.18
C SER A 30 20.43 25.04 -1.35
N SER A 31 19.46 25.88 -1.74
CA SER A 31 19.12 27.14 -1.07
C SER A 31 18.06 27.01 0.03
N ASN A 32 17.69 25.79 0.43
CA ASN A 32 16.69 25.50 1.47
C ASN A 32 15.27 25.98 1.13
N GLU A 33 14.91 26.03 -0.15
CA GLU A 33 13.55 26.31 -0.64
C GLU A 33 12.96 25.06 -1.32
N PRO A 34 12.63 24.00 -0.55
CA PRO A 34 12.25 22.70 -1.11
C PRO A 34 10.93 22.77 -1.90
N ARG A 35 10.03 23.71 -1.57
CA ARG A 35 8.71 23.84 -2.22
C ARG A 35 8.84 24.42 -3.62
N ALA A 36 9.64 25.48 -3.76
CA ALA A 36 9.97 26.06 -5.05
C ALA A 36 10.72 25.05 -5.94
N ALA A 37 11.66 24.28 -5.36
CA ALA A 37 12.35 23.22 -6.08
C ALA A 37 11.39 22.16 -6.62
N ALA A 38 10.43 21.69 -5.80
CA ALA A 38 9.42 20.72 -6.22
C ALA A 38 8.55 21.25 -7.38
N GLU A 39 8.04 22.47 -7.28
CA GLU A 39 7.25 23.12 -8.35
C GLU A 39 8.03 23.26 -9.66
N MET A 40 9.34 23.57 -9.57
CA MET A 40 10.23 23.60 -10.72
C MET A 40 10.43 22.22 -11.34
N TYR A 41 10.64 21.17 -10.54
CA TYR A 41 10.75 19.81 -11.06
C TYR A 41 9.46 19.33 -11.74
N ILE A 42 8.29 19.68 -11.18
CA ILE A 42 6.99 19.43 -11.82
C ILE A 42 6.93 20.13 -13.18
N SER A 43 7.33 21.40 -13.25
CA SER A 43 7.32 22.19 -14.48
C SER A 43 8.32 21.67 -15.53
N ALA A 44 9.42 21.04 -15.10
CA ALA A 44 10.40 20.40 -15.97
C ALA A 44 9.95 19.00 -16.47
N GLY A 45 8.85 18.44 -15.95
CA GLY A 45 8.43 17.06 -16.22
C GLY A 45 9.29 16.01 -15.52
N GLU A 46 10.11 16.40 -14.54
CA GLU A 46 10.94 15.50 -13.73
C GLU A 46 10.15 15.01 -12.51
N HIS A 47 9.07 14.27 -12.76
CA HIS A 47 8.11 13.86 -11.73
C HIS A 47 8.75 13.05 -10.59
N SER A 48 9.67 12.15 -10.91
CA SER A 48 10.42 11.35 -9.93
C SER A 48 11.07 12.20 -8.84
N LYS A 49 11.84 13.23 -9.23
CA LYS A 49 12.56 14.09 -8.28
C LYS A 49 11.61 14.97 -7.47
N ALA A 50 10.52 15.41 -8.09
CA ALA A 50 9.50 16.20 -7.39
C ALA A 50 8.81 15.35 -6.32
N ILE A 51 8.44 14.12 -6.64
CA ILE A 51 7.82 13.16 -5.71
C ILE A 51 8.72 12.93 -4.50
N ASP A 52 10.01 12.70 -4.70
CA ASP A 52 10.94 12.45 -3.60
C ASP A 52 10.98 13.63 -2.62
N ILE A 53 11.09 14.87 -3.15
CA ILE A 53 11.12 16.08 -2.32
C ILE A 53 9.80 16.27 -1.56
N ILE A 54 8.66 16.13 -2.26
CA ILE A 54 7.32 16.28 -1.68
C ILE A 54 7.08 15.23 -0.59
N GLY A 55 7.47 13.98 -0.86
CA GLY A 55 7.32 12.85 0.03
C GLY A 55 8.15 12.99 1.30
N ASP A 56 9.41 13.42 1.18
CA ASP A 56 10.31 13.63 2.33
C ASP A 56 9.82 14.75 3.26
N HIS A 57 9.08 15.73 2.72
CA HIS A 57 8.52 16.84 3.50
C HIS A 57 7.07 16.61 3.95
N GLY A 58 6.45 15.50 3.57
CA GLY A 58 5.08 15.16 3.97
C GLY A 58 4.00 16.06 3.34
N TRP A 59 4.25 16.67 2.19
CA TRP A 59 3.27 17.57 1.56
C TRP A 59 2.19 16.81 0.78
N HIS A 60 1.24 16.22 1.52
CA HIS A 60 0.17 15.39 0.96
C HIS A 60 -0.64 16.09 -0.15
N ASP A 61 -1.05 17.35 0.02
CA ASP A 61 -1.87 18.05 -0.99
C ASP A 61 -1.13 18.20 -2.33
N MET A 62 0.15 18.56 -2.26
CA MET A 62 1.00 18.70 -3.45
C MET A 62 1.26 17.33 -4.12
N MET A 63 1.37 16.25 -3.32
CA MET A 63 1.50 14.89 -3.84
C MET A 63 0.24 14.43 -4.57
N ILE A 64 -0.93 14.70 -4.00
CA ILE A 64 -2.24 14.34 -4.59
C ILE A 64 -2.41 15.05 -5.94
N ASP A 65 -2.15 16.35 -5.98
CA ASP A 65 -2.24 17.15 -7.21
C ASP A 65 -1.26 16.66 -8.27
N LEU A 66 -0.04 16.30 -7.87
CA LEU A 66 0.97 15.78 -8.78
C LEU A 66 0.57 14.40 -9.33
N ALA A 67 0.13 13.47 -8.48
CA ALA A 67 -0.29 12.13 -8.88
C ALA A 67 -1.48 12.13 -9.85
N ARG A 68 -2.40 13.08 -9.69
CA ARG A 68 -3.52 13.28 -10.64
C ARG A 68 -3.05 13.78 -12.00
N LYS A 69 -2.06 14.68 -12.04
CA LYS A 69 -1.49 15.26 -13.27
C LYS A 69 -0.57 14.30 -14.06
N ILE A 70 0.12 13.39 -13.38
CA ILE A 70 1.00 12.41 -14.04
C ILE A 70 0.20 11.51 -14.99
N ASP A 71 0.73 11.24 -16.17
CA ASP A 71 0.10 10.35 -17.14
C ASP A 71 0.09 8.89 -16.64
N LYS A 72 -0.95 8.14 -16.98
CA LYS A 72 -1.07 6.71 -16.64
C LYS A 72 0.08 5.84 -17.18
N ALA A 73 0.77 6.28 -18.22
CA ALA A 73 1.93 5.59 -18.79
C ALA A 73 3.16 5.66 -17.88
N ASP A 74 3.29 6.71 -17.06
CA ASP A 74 4.39 6.86 -16.10
C ASP A 74 4.09 6.11 -14.79
N ARG A 75 4.09 4.78 -14.91
CA ARG A 75 3.82 3.86 -13.79
C ARG A 75 4.85 4.01 -12.68
N GLU A 76 6.10 4.34 -13.00
CA GLU A 76 7.16 4.48 -12.02
C GLU A 76 6.89 5.66 -11.07
N SER A 77 6.61 6.84 -11.63
CA SER A 77 6.29 8.02 -10.84
C SER A 77 4.98 7.81 -10.05
N LEU A 78 3.95 7.22 -10.66
CA LEU A 78 2.68 6.93 -9.94
C LEU A 78 2.90 5.95 -8.79
N SER A 79 3.68 4.88 -8.98
CA SER A 79 4.00 3.92 -7.92
C SER A 79 4.73 4.58 -6.76
N ARG A 80 5.68 5.47 -7.05
CA ARG A 80 6.45 6.17 -6.01
C ARG A 80 5.57 7.17 -5.26
N ALA A 81 4.70 7.89 -5.96
CA ALA A 81 3.73 8.79 -5.34
C ALA A 81 2.75 8.04 -4.40
N ALA A 82 2.21 6.90 -4.85
CA ALA A 82 1.32 6.07 -4.05
C ALA A 82 2.00 5.51 -2.78
N HIS A 83 3.27 5.11 -2.89
CA HIS A 83 4.06 4.67 -1.73
C HIS A 83 4.23 5.77 -0.69
N TYR A 84 4.56 6.99 -1.12
CA TYR A 84 4.66 8.13 -0.22
C TYR A 84 3.31 8.53 0.39
N LEU A 85 2.21 8.49 -0.37
CA LEU A 85 0.86 8.70 0.17
C LEU A 85 0.51 7.67 1.23
N THR A 86 0.87 6.40 1.03
CA THR A 86 0.68 5.33 2.02
C THR A 86 1.46 5.60 3.30
N LYS A 87 2.71 6.07 3.20
CA LYS A 87 3.52 6.47 4.36
C LYS A 87 2.97 7.68 5.11
N MET A 88 2.26 8.57 4.42
CA MET A 88 1.55 9.72 5.00
C MET A 88 0.14 9.38 5.50
N GLU A 89 -0.21 8.09 5.57
CA GLU A 89 -1.53 7.58 5.99
C GLU A 89 -2.71 8.08 5.11
N GLN A 90 -2.41 8.53 3.89
CA GLN A 90 -3.39 8.98 2.90
C GLN A 90 -3.87 7.83 2.02
N TYR A 91 -4.51 6.84 2.65
CA TYR A 91 -4.87 5.56 2.00
C TYR A 91 -5.88 5.69 0.86
N ASP A 92 -6.84 6.62 0.95
CA ASP A 92 -7.86 6.80 -0.09
C ASP A 92 -7.27 7.39 -1.37
N TYR A 93 -6.35 8.35 -1.24
CA TYR A 93 -5.64 8.91 -2.38
C TYR A 93 -4.61 7.92 -2.94
N ALA A 94 -3.91 7.16 -2.09
CA ALA A 94 -3.05 6.07 -2.55
C ALA A 94 -3.85 5.03 -3.35
N ALA A 95 -5.07 4.70 -2.91
CA ALA A 95 -5.95 3.78 -3.61
C ALA A 95 -6.39 4.33 -4.98
N GLU A 96 -6.71 5.62 -5.08
CA GLU A 96 -7.00 6.30 -6.35
C GLU A 96 -5.84 6.13 -7.34
N VAL A 97 -4.60 6.31 -6.87
CA VAL A 97 -3.39 6.18 -7.69
C VAL A 97 -3.15 4.74 -8.14
N TYR A 98 -3.22 3.76 -7.23
CA TYR A 98 -3.07 2.34 -7.60
C TYR A 98 -4.17 1.86 -8.55
N SER A 99 -5.41 2.33 -8.35
CA SER A 99 -6.54 2.06 -9.25
C SER A 99 -6.32 2.67 -10.63
N LYS A 100 -5.81 3.90 -10.71
CA LYS A 100 -5.41 4.55 -11.97
C LYS A 100 -4.32 3.77 -12.71
N MET A 101 -3.40 3.14 -11.98
CA MET A 101 -2.39 2.23 -12.55
C MET A 101 -2.96 0.86 -12.92
N GLY A 102 -4.16 0.49 -12.46
CA GLY A 102 -4.69 -0.87 -12.58
C GLY A 102 -3.90 -1.92 -11.81
N ASP A 103 -3.09 -1.50 -10.83
CA ASP A 103 -2.29 -2.40 -9.99
C ASP A 103 -3.10 -2.85 -8.78
N GLN A 104 -4.00 -3.82 -9.00
CA GLN A 104 -4.86 -4.35 -7.95
C GLN A 104 -4.07 -5.03 -6.83
N LYS A 105 -2.94 -5.67 -7.18
CA LYS A 105 -2.08 -6.34 -6.20
C LYS A 105 -1.49 -5.33 -5.22
N ALA A 106 -0.92 -4.23 -5.72
CA ALA A 106 -0.36 -3.18 -4.87
C ALA A 106 -1.45 -2.48 -4.03
N LEU A 107 -2.63 -2.25 -4.61
CA LEU A 107 -3.79 -1.68 -3.89
C LEU A 107 -4.20 -2.56 -2.69
N ILE A 108 -4.32 -3.87 -2.91
CA ILE A 108 -4.70 -4.83 -1.87
C ILE A 108 -3.62 -4.91 -0.80
N ALA A 109 -2.35 -5.07 -1.19
CA ALA A 109 -1.23 -5.12 -0.25
C ALA A 109 -1.19 -3.87 0.65
N MET A 110 -1.44 -2.69 0.09
CA MET A 110 -1.52 -1.45 0.84
C MET A 110 -2.67 -1.44 1.86
N ARG A 111 -3.88 -1.87 1.48
CA ARG A 111 -5.04 -1.93 2.39
C ARG A 111 -4.84 -2.97 3.50
N VAL A 112 -4.17 -4.09 3.20
CA VAL A 112 -3.79 -5.11 4.17
C VAL A 112 -2.79 -4.57 5.19
N GLU A 113 -1.74 -3.88 4.73
CA GLU A 113 -0.74 -3.25 5.61
C GLU A 113 -1.39 -2.19 6.52
N ALA A 114 -2.32 -1.41 5.96
CA ALA A 114 -3.12 -0.43 6.71
C ALA A 114 -4.15 -1.06 7.66
N LYS A 115 -4.34 -2.40 7.62
CA LYS A 115 -5.36 -3.14 8.37
C LYS A 115 -6.79 -2.65 8.08
N HIS A 116 -7.01 -2.09 6.89
CA HIS A 116 -8.33 -1.70 6.40
C HIS A 116 -9.03 -2.92 5.79
N TRP A 117 -9.40 -3.87 6.65
CA TRP A 117 -9.90 -5.18 6.26
C TRP A 117 -11.21 -5.12 5.46
N ASP A 118 -12.14 -4.24 5.85
CA ASP A 118 -13.42 -4.09 5.16
C ASP A 118 -13.24 -3.74 3.68
N ASP A 119 -12.39 -2.75 3.39
CA ASP A 119 -12.04 -2.37 2.03
C ASP A 119 -11.33 -3.52 1.30
N ALA A 120 -10.39 -4.19 1.97
CA ALA A 120 -9.66 -5.32 1.39
C ALA A 120 -10.59 -6.49 1.01
N PHE A 121 -11.61 -6.78 1.82
CA PHE A 121 -12.61 -7.81 1.51
C PHE A 121 -13.46 -7.43 0.31
N THR A 122 -13.91 -6.18 0.22
CA THR A 122 -14.69 -5.73 -0.97
C THR A 122 -13.87 -5.80 -2.26
N LEU A 123 -12.55 -5.61 -2.19
CA LEU A 123 -11.66 -5.75 -3.33
C LEU A 123 -11.49 -7.21 -3.74
N VAL A 124 -11.32 -8.12 -2.77
CA VAL A 124 -11.17 -9.56 -3.02
C VAL A 124 -12.46 -10.24 -3.50
N GLU A 125 -13.63 -9.72 -3.12
CA GLU A 125 -14.90 -10.18 -3.69
C GLU A 125 -14.97 -9.92 -5.20
N LYS A 126 -14.39 -8.80 -5.66
CA LYS A 126 -14.29 -8.46 -7.09
C LYS A 126 -13.11 -9.16 -7.77
N HIS A 127 -12.06 -9.46 -7.01
CA HIS A 127 -10.83 -10.10 -7.48
C HIS A 127 -10.47 -11.35 -6.64
N PRO A 128 -11.19 -12.47 -6.87
CA PRO A 128 -10.98 -13.71 -6.11
C PRO A 128 -9.56 -14.28 -6.19
N GLU A 129 -8.78 -13.90 -7.20
CA GLU A 129 -7.38 -14.28 -7.40
C GLU A 129 -6.46 -13.84 -6.25
N TYR A 130 -6.83 -12.81 -5.49
CA TYR A 130 -6.05 -12.27 -4.37
C TYR A 130 -6.59 -12.69 -2.99
N LYS A 131 -7.46 -13.71 -2.93
CA LYS A 131 -8.03 -14.19 -1.65
C LYS A 131 -6.98 -14.54 -0.61
N THR A 132 -5.93 -15.25 -1.01
CA THR A 132 -4.84 -15.63 -0.12
C THR A 132 -4.09 -14.41 0.41
N ASP A 133 -3.86 -13.41 -0.43
CA ASP A 133 -3.10 -12.21 -0.10
C ASP A 133 -3.80 -11.33 0.96
N VAL A 134 -5.12 -11.48 1.15
CA VAL A 134 -5.89 -10.76 2.18
C VAL A 134 -6.23 -11.63 3.37
N TYR A 135 -6.80 -12.82 3.14
CA TYR A 135 -7.31 -13.65 4.22
C TYR A 135 -6.19 -14.26 5.08
N VAL A 136 -5.00 -14.50 4.53
CA VAL A 136 -3.86 -15.01 5.32
C VAL A 136 -3.34 -13.97 6.30
N PRO A 137 -2.96 -12.75 5.87
CA PRO A 137 -2.57 -11.70 6.82
C PRO A 137 -3.69 -11.36 7.81
N TYR A 138 -4.95 -11.39 7.38
CA TYR A 138 -6.09 -11.17 8.26
C TYR A 138 -6.19 -12.25 9.35
N ALA A 139 -6.04 -13.52 8.97
CA ALA A 139 -6.08 -14.62 9.91
C ALA A 139 -4.92 -14.56 10.92
N GLN A 140 -3.71 -14.22 10.46
CA GLN A 140 -2.56 -14.01 11.33
C GLN A 140 -2.80 -12.86 12.30
N TRP A 141 -3.32 -11.72 11.83
CA TRP A 141 -3.67 -10.59 12.68
C TRP A 141 -4.75 -10.94 13.72
N LEU A 142 -5.74 -11.76 13.36
CA LEU A 142 -6.75 -12.26 14.29
C LEU A 142 -6.15 -13.21 15.34
N ALA A 143 -5.23 -14.09 14.93
CA ALA A 143 -4.53 -14.98 15.84
C ALA A 143 -3.65 -14.20 16.83
N GLU A 144 -2.97 -13.13 16.40
CA GLU A 144 -2.23 -12.22 17.28
C GLU A 144 -3.12 -11.49 18.30
N LYS A 145 -4.43 -11.43 18.06
CA LYS A 145 -5.44 -10.82 18.93
C LYS A 145 -6.23 -11.84 19.75
N ASP A 146 -5.76 -13.08 19.81
CA ASP A 146 -6.43 -14.21 20.45
C ASP A 146 -7.85 -14.52 19.90
N ARG A 147 -8.19 -14.02 18.71
CA ARG A 147 -9.48 -14.23 18.03
C ARG A 147 -9.41 -15.44 17.10
N PHE A 148 -9.09 -16.57 17.68
CA PHE A 148 -8.63 -17.71 16.91
C PHE A 148 -9.71 -18.46 16.13
N GLU A 149 -10.97 -18.45 16.58
CA GLU A 149 -12.08 -19.01 15.80
C GLU A 149 -12.27 -18.26 14.48
N GLU A 150 -12.16 -16.93 14.52
CA GLU A 150 -12.27 -16.07 13.35
C GLU A 150 -11.05 -16.21 12.45
N ALA A 151 -9.86 -16.37 13.04
CA ALA A 151 -8.64 -16.69 12.31
C ALA A 151 -8.81 -18.00 11.52
N GLN A 152 -9.39 -19.03 12.14
CA GLN A 152 -9.66 -20.31 11.48
C GLN A 152 -10.64 -20.15 10.31
N GLN A 153 -11.72 -19.38 10.49
CA GLN A 153 -12.67 -19.07 9.41
C GLN A 153 -11.99 -18.31 8.27
N ALA A 154 -11.08 -17.39 8.57
CA ALA A 154 -10.31 -16.66 7.57
C ALA A 154 -9.37 -17.58 6.79
N PHE A 155 -8.61 -18.47 7.44
CA PHE A 155 -7.80 -19.47 6.75
C PHE A 155 -8.63 -20.40 5.85
N HIS A 156 -9.82 -20.80 6.30
CA HIS A 156 -10.75 -21.58 5.48
C HIS A 156 -11.20 -20.80 4.24
N LYS A 157 -11.52 -19.51 4.37
CA LYS A 157 -11.87 -18.63 3.23
C LYS A 157 -10.71 -18.42 2.25
N ALA A 158 -9.46 -18.52 2.73
CA ALA A 158 -8.26 -18.49 1.89
C ALA A 158 -8.03 -19.81 1.11
N GLY A 159 -8.79 -20.87 1.40
CA GLY A 159 -8.54 -22.21 0.85
C GLY A 159 -7.40 -22.97 1.54
N LEU A 160 -6.90 -22.45 2.67
CA LEU A 160 -5.78 -22.99 3.43
C LEU A 160 -6.30 -23.80 4.63
N GLN A 161 -6.93 -24.93 4.33
CA GLN A 161 -7.56 -25.79 5.33
C GLN A 161 -6.53 -26.44 6.27
N ALA A 162 -5.34 -26.77 5.77
CA ALA A 162 -4.28 -27.38 6.58
C ALA A 162 -3.76 -26.39 7.64
N GLU A 163 -3.56 -25.14 7.27
CA GLU A 163 -3.14 -24.06 8.16
C GLU A 163 -4.23 -23.74 9.19
N ALA A 164 -5.51 -23.75 8.78
CA ALA A 164 -6.64 -23.61 9.68
C ALA A 164 -6.68 -24.72 10.74
N MET A 165 -6.32 -25.95 10.35
CA MET A 165 -6.26 -27.11 11.24
C MET A 165 -5.09 -26.98 12.23
N ASN A 166 -3.89 -26.62 11.75
CA ASN A 166 -2.72 -26.41 12.60
C ASN A 166 -2.97 -25.34 13.68
N VAL A 167 -3.63 -24.23 13.32
CA VAL A 167 -4.02 -23.20 14.31
C VAL A 167 -5.00 -23.76 15.33
N LEU A 168 -6.00 -24.55 14.92
CA LEU A 168 -6.95 -25.16 15.84
C LEU A 168 -6.29 -26.21 16.76
N GLU A 169 -5.33 -26.98 16.26
CA GLU A 169 -4.53 -27.90 17.08
C GLU A 169 -3.72 -27.13 18.14
N GLN A 170 -3.03 -26.06 17.74
CA GLN A 170 -2.28 -25.21 18.66
C GLN A 170 -3.18 -24.60 19.75
N LEU A 171 -4.39 -24.15 19.39
CA LEU A 171 -5.37 -23.67 20.36
C LEU A 171 -5.79 -24.72 21.36
N THR A 172 -6.02 -25.94 20.86
CA THR A 172 -6.46 -27.05 21.69
C THR A 172 -5.38 -27.37 22.72
N HIS A 173 -4.10 -27.41 22.30
CA HIS A 173 -2.98 -27.60 23.21
C HIS A 173 -2.82 -26.45 24.22
N ASN A 174 -2.97 -25.19 23.78
CA ASN A 174 -2.90 -24.04 24.67
C ASN A 174 -4.04 -24.04 25.70
N ALA A 175 -5.28 -24.32 25.29
CA ALA A 175 -6.43 -24.39 26.18
C ALA A 175 -6.26 -25.48 27.25
N VAL A 176 -5.67 -26.63 26.89
CA VAL A 176 -5.31 -27.68 27.85
C VAL A 176 -4.25 -27.20 28.83
N ALA A 177 -3.19 -26.54 28.36
CA ALA A 177 -2.11 -26.02 29.20
C ALA A 177 -2.60 -24.92 30.16
N GLU A 178 -3.51 -24.07 29.70
CA GLU A 178 -4.15 -22.99 30.48
C GLU A 178 -5.29 -23.47 31.38
N SER A 179 -5.62 -24.78 31.38
CA SER A 179 -6.74 -25.36 32.13
C SER A 179 -8.13 -24.79 31.74
N ARG A 180 -8.27 -24.29 30.52
CA ARG A 180 -9.54 -23.85 29.92
C ARG A 180 -10.26 -25.05 29.29
N PHE A 181 -10.76 -25.94 30.15
CA PHE A 181 -11.27 -27.25 29.72
C PHE A 181 -12.56 -27.19 28.88
N ASP A 182 -13.40 -26.18 29.09
CA ASP A 182 -14.59 -25.96 28.25
C ASP A 182 -14.19 -25.67 26.79
N ASP A 183 -13.22 -24.77 26.61
CA ASP A 183 -12.67 -24.41 25.30
C ASP A 183 -11.94 -25.60 24.66
N ALA A 184 -11.13 -26.33 25.44
CA ALA A 184 -10.42 -27.51 24.97
C ALA A 184 -11.38 -28.60 24.47
N GLY A 185 -12.47 -28.86 25.20
CA GLY A 185 -13.49 -29.83 24.80
C GLY A 185 -14.17 -29.44 23.49
N TYR A 186 -14.52 -28.16 23.35
CA TYR A 186 -15.10 -27.63 22.12
C TYR A 186 -14.12 -27.70 20.93
N TYR A 187 -12.85 -27.35 21.13
CA TYR A 187 -11.85 -27.41 20.05
C TYR A 187 -11.54 -28.84 19.60
N PHE A 188 -11.45 -29.80 20.52
CA PHE A 188 -11.31 -31.22 20.15
C PHE A 188 -12.51 -31.75 19.38
N TRP A 189 -13.73 -31.37 19.77
CA TRP A 189 -14.93 -31.70 19.01
C TRP A 189 -14.85 -31.11 17.59
N LYS A 190 -14.44 -29.86 17.44
CA LYS A 190 -14.29 -29.19 16.14
C LYS A 190 -13.22 -29.83 15.27
N LEU A 191 -12.06 -30.21 15.83
CA LEU A 191 -11.03 -30.99 15.14
C LEU A 191 -11.57 -32.33 14.66
N SER A 192 -12.33 -33.03 15.50
CA SER A 192 -12.90 -34.34 15.16
C SER A 192 -13.87 -34.26 13.97
N ILE A 193 -14.67 -33.19 13.90
CA ILE A 193 -15.57 -32.94 12.76
C ILE A 193 -14.78 -32.69 11.48
N GLN A 194 -13.72 -31.86 11.56
CA GLN A 194 -12.89 -31.55 10.39
C GLN A 194 -12.16 -32.79 9.85
N CYS A 195 -11.70 -33.69 10.72
CA CYS A 195 -11.12 -34.96 10.32
C CYS A 195 -12.14 -35.88 9.63
N LEU A 196 -13.42 -35.79 10.00
CA LEU A 196 -14.51 -36.54 9.37
C LEU A 196 -14.83 -36.04 7.96
N ASP A 197 -14.70 -34.73 7.71
CA ASP A 197 -14.93 -34.13 6.39
C ASP A 197 -13.80 -34.41 5.38
N ILE A 198 -12.61 -34.81 5.86
CA ILE A 198 -11.42 -35.11 5.04
C ILE A 198 -11.32 -36.61 4.68
N ALA A 199 -12.00 -37.48 5.43
CA ALA A 199 -11.96 -38.94 5.29
C ALA A 199 -12.95 -39.47 4.23
#